data_AF-A0A815QBD1-F1
#
_entry.id   AF-A0A815QBD1-F1
#
_cell.length_a   1.000
_cell.length_b   1.000
_cell.length_c   1.000
_cell.angle_alpha   90.00
_cell.angle_beta   90.00
_cell.angle_gamma   90.00
#
_symmetry.space_group_name_H-M   'P 1'
#
loop_
_entity.id
_entity.type
_entity.pdbx_description
1 polymer ?
#
loop_
_entity_poly.entity_id
_entity_poly.type
_entity_poly.pdbx_seq_one_letter_code
_entity_poly.pdbx_strand_id
1 'polypeptide(L)'
;MGGPGIIDGQPHTETDNFQKCSFKIKDIEYYSAENYFQAQKATNPQDHDRVRQSGCGADVWMAGSGIKLRPDWESVKVQVMYEGNKAKFDQNPNYAEQLKNSKGRVTFAVSSPFWNKWNGLIMERIRAEIRQNGKEDEETAKEIKAKMDKYKEEN
;
A
#
# COMPACT_ATOMS: atom_id res chain seq x y z
N MET A 1 13.10 -1.68 -3.28
CA MET A 1 11.95 -1.22 -2.46
C MET A 1 11.02 -0.41 -3.33
N GLY A 2 9.71 -0.47 -3.06
CA GLY A 2 8.68 0.43 -3.60
C GLY A 2 8.23 0.23 -5.03
N GLY A 3 9.21 0.17 -5.94
CA GLY A 3 9.10 0.57 -7.34
C GLY A 3 7.94 -0.02 -8.13
N PRO A 4 7.55 0.67 -9.21
CA PRO A 4 6.25 0.49 -9.81
C PRO A 4 6.01 -0.95 -10.22
N GLY A 5 4.78 -1.38 -10.00
CA GLY A 5 4.26 -2.60 -10.57
C GLY A 5 4.35 -2.55 -12.09
N ILE A 6 4.65 -3.71 -12.67
CA ILE A 6 4.55 -3.96 -14.09
C ILE A 6 3.17 -4.53 -14.37
N ILE A 7 2.44 -3.87 -15.27
CA ILE A 7 1.13 -4.31 -15.77
C ILE A 7 1.22 -4.29 -17.30
N ASP A 8 0.90 -5.42 -17.94
CA ASP A 8 1.02 -5.59 -19.40
C ASP A 8 2.40 -5.18 -19.97
N GLY A 9 3.47 -5.52 -19.24
CA GLY A 9 4.85 -5.21 -19.63
C GLY A 9 5.28 -3.75 -19.46
N GLN A 10 4.39 -2.87 -18.97
CA GLN A 10 4.67 -1.45 -18.74
C GLN A 10 4.77 -1.12 -17.25
N PRO A 11 5.65 -0.18 -16.85
CA PRO A 11 5.71 0.30 -15.48
C PRO A 11 4.55 1.27 -15.18
N HIS A 12 3.88 1.05 -14.05
CA HIS A 12 2.79 1.88 -13.56
C HIS A 12 3.22 2.64 -12.30
N THR A 13 3.68 3.89 -12.47
CA THR A 13 4.26 4.73 -11.38
C THR A 13 3.30 5.00 -10.24
N GLU A 14 2.00 5.06 -10.54
CA GLU A 14 0.94 5.20 -9.55
C GLU A 14 0.87 4.04 -8.57
N THR A 15 1.45 2.88 -8.89
CA THR A 15 1.49 1.71 -7.99
C THR A 15 2.72 1.66 -7.07
N ASP A 16 3.67 2.59 -7.22
CA ASP A 16 4.82 2.68 -6.32
C ASP A 16 4.39 3.21 -4.94
N ASN A 17 4.71 2.46 -3.89
CA ASN A 17 4.39 2.83 -2.51
C ASN A 17 5.11 4.12 -2.06
N PHE A 18 6.26 4.42 -2.66
CA PHE A 18 7.08 5.61 -2.35
C PHE A 18 6.71 6.81 -3.21
N GLN A 19 5.87 6.63 -4.24
CA GLN A 19 5.39 7.72 -5.07
C GLN A 19 4.72 8.79 -4.21
N LYS A 20 5.22 10.03 -4.34
CA LYS A 20 4.69 11.17 -3.61
C LYS A 20 3.24 11.40 -4.00
N CYS A 21 2.35 11.32 -3.02
CA CYS A 21 0.92 11.43 -3.19
C CYS A 21 0.28 11.74 -1.84
N SER A 22 -0.27 12.94 -1.69
CA SER A 22 -0.90 13.33 -0.43
C SER A 22 -2.29 12.71 -0.29
N PHE A 23 -2.60 12.25 0.91
CA PHE A 23 -3.94 11.79 1.31
C PHE A 23 -4.08 11.91 2.83
N LYS A 24 -5.32 11.87 3.31
CA LYS A 24 -5.64 11.93 4.74
C LYS A 24 -6.25 10.63 5.25
N ILE A 25 -5.87 10.22 6.45
CA ILE A 25 -6.53 9.14 7.20
C ILE A 25 -6.79 9.69 8.61
N LYS A 26 -8.05 9.69 9.05
CA LYS A 26 -8.48 10.29 10.33
C LYS A 26 -7.97 11.73 10.51
N ASP A 27 -8.15 12.53 9.46
CA ASP A 27 -7.71 13.94 9.36
C ASP A 27 -6.18 14.19 9.43
N ILE A 28 -5.36 13.14 9.53
CA ILE A 28 -3.91 13.22 9.50
C ILE A 28 -3.41 13.09 8.06
N GLU A 29 -2.59 14.04 7.62
CA GLU A 29 -1.99 14.04 6.28
C GLU A 29 -0.71 13.18 6.20
N TYR A 30 -0.64 12.36 5.15
CA TYR A 30 0.50 11.54 4.77
C TYR A 30 0.92 11.86 3.32
N TYR A 31 2.19 11.65 3.00
CA TYR A 31 2.77 12.07 1.70
C TYR A 31 3.07 10.94 0.72
N SER A 32 2.88 9.69 1.13
CA SER A 32 2.94 8.48 0.30
C SER A 32 2.38 7.28 1.08
N ALA A 33 2.13 6.16 0.40
CA ALA A 33 1.69 4.94 1.07
C ALA A 33 2.78 4.40 2.01
N GLU A 34 4.06 4.50 1.61
CA GLU A 34 5.19 4.16 2.47
C GLU A 34 5.27 5.07 3.71
N ASN A 35 4.96 6.36 3.57
CA ASN A 35 4.97 7.28 4.71
C ASN A 35 3.91 6.91 5.75
N TYR A 36 2.70 6.58 5.32
CA TYR A 36 1.69 5.99 6.21
C TYR A 36 2.20 4.68 6.83
N PHE A 37 2.67 3.74 6.00
CA PHE A 37 3.12 2.42 6.44
C PHE A 37 4.22 2.48 7.52
N GLN A 38 5.23 3.32 7.32
CA GLN A 38 6.33 3.48 8.26
C GLN A 38 5.87 4.16 9.55
N ALA A 39 4.98 5.16 9.48
CA ALA A 39 4.44 5.83 10.67
C ALA A 39 3.62 4.87 11.54
N GLN A 40 2.88 3.94 10.93
CA GLN A 40 2.05 2.97 11.64
C GLN A 40 2.81 1.85 12.37
N LYS A 41 4.13 1.79 12.21
CA LYS A 41 5.00 0.94 13.03
C LYS A 41 5.09 1.42 14.47
N ALA A 42 4.92 2.72 14.70
CA ALA A 42 5.18 3.36 15.98
C ALA A 42 4.23 2.89 17.09
N THR A 43 4.75 2.85 18.31
CA THR A 43 3.99 2.51 19.53
C THR A 43 3.54 3.73 20.32
N ASN A 44 3.97 4.92 19.90
CA ASN A 44 3.68 6.19 20.56
C ASN A 44 3.52 7.31 19.52
N PRO A 45 2.80 8.40 19.85
CA PRO A 45 2.57 9.52 18.94
C PRO A 45 3.84 10.23 18.47
N GLN A 46 4.86 10.33 19.33
CA GLN A 46 6.10 11.04 19.03
C GLN A 46 6.86 10.39 17.88
N ASP A 47 7.03 9.06 17.93
CA ASP A 47 7.66 8.29 16.86
C ASP A 47 6.80 8.30 15.59
N HIS A 48 5.48 8.16 15.73
CA HIS A 48 4.54 8.24 14.61
C HIS A 48 4.72 9.56 13.86
N ASP A 49 4.66 10.68 14.57
CA ASP A 49 4.76 12.00 13.96
C ASP A 49 6.15 12.30 13.42
N ARG A 50 7.22 11.83 14.10
CA ARG A 50 8.59 11.94 13.59
C ARG A 50 8.74 11.28 12.22
N VAL A 51 8.21 10.07 12.06
CA VAL A 51 8.27 9.33 10.79
C VAL A 51 7.34 9.96 9.76
N ARG A 52 6.12 10.34 10.15
CA ARG A 52 5.16 11.00 9.25
C ARG A 52 5.75 12.30 8.66
N GLN A 53 6.47 13.08 9.48
CA GLN A 53 7.05 14.37 9.09
C GLN A 53 8.40 14.25 8.38
N SER A 54 8.99 13.05 8.24
CA SER A 54 10.31 12.87 7.64
C SER A 54 10.32 12.96 6.10
N GLY A 55 9.18 13.29 5.47
CA GLY A 55 9.07 13.43 4.01
C GLY A 55 8.75 12.12 3.28
N CYS A 56 9.39 11.90 2.14
CA CYS A 56 9.14 10.78 1.24
C CYS A 56 10.44 10.09 0.80
N GLY A 57 10.35 8.94 0.13
CA GLY A 57 11.54 8.28 -0.41
C GLY A 57 12.39 7.58 0.65
N ALA A 58 13.71 7.74 0.57
CA ALA A 58 14.65 7.08 1.48
C ALA A 58 14.53 7.59 2.93
N ASP A 59 14.20 8.87 3.12
CA ASP A 59 14.14 9.50 4.45
C ASP A 59 13.09 8.85 5.35
N VAL A 60 11.92 8.52 4.79
CA VAL A 60 10.85 7.86 5.55
C VAL A 60 11.17 6.41 5.88
N TRP A 61 11.88 5.73 5.00
CA TRP A 61 12.35 4.37 5.29
C TRP A 61 13.39 4.37 6.41
N MET A 62 14.34 5.31 6.39
CA MET A 62 15.34 5.46 7.46
C MET A 62 14.67 5.84 8.79
N ALA A 63 13.75 6.81 8.78
CA ALA A 63 13.05 7.25 9.98
C ALA A 63 12.25 6.10 10.63
N GLY A 64 11.52 5.31 9.82
CA GLY A 64 10.68 4.22 10.29
C GLY A 64 11.43 2.91 10.59
N SER A 65 12.68 2.75 10.14
CA SER A 65 13.50 1.58 10.45
C SER A 65 14.11 1.63 11.85
N GLY A 66 14.25 2.83 12.43
CA GLY A 66 14.87 3.04 13.74
C GLY A 66 13.90 3.11 14.93
N ILE A 67 12.59 2.97 14.71
CA ILE A 67 11.58 3.09 15.77
C ILE A 67 11.17 1.75 16.36
N LYS A 68 10.65 1.78 17.59
CA LYS A 68 10.09 0.60 18.23
C LYS A 68 8.82 0.15 17.51
N LEU A 69 8.87 -1.05 16.94
CA LEU A 69 7.75 -1.71 16.28
C LEU A 69 6.65 -2.07 17.29
N ARG A 70 5.39 -1.89 16.87
CA ARG A 70 4.23 -2.42 17.57
C ARG A 70 4.28 -3.96 17.66
N PRO A 71 3.80 -4.58 18.76
CA PRO A 71 3.96 -6.03 18.98
C PRO A 71 3.30 -6.92 17.93
N ASP A 72 2.20 -6.47 17.33
CA ASP A 72 1.41 -7.15 16.30
C ASP A 72 1.83 -6.76 14.87
N TRP A 73 2.98 -6.10 14.69
CA TRP A 73 3.37 -5.54 13.40
C TRP A 73 3.38 -6.56 12.26
N GLU A 74 3.88 -7.77 12.51
CA GLU A 74 3.98 -8.81 11.50
C GLU A 74 2.60 -9.18 10.95
N SER A 75 1.58 -9.30 11.81
CA SER A 75 0.23 -9.67 11.42
C SER A 75 -0.53 -8.55 10.70
N VAL A 76 -0.24 -7.27 11.03
CA VAL A 76 -1.00 -6.13 10.50
C VAL A 76 -0.35 -5.44 9.29
N LYS A 77 0.96 -5.63 9.03
CA LYS A 77 1.68 -4.83 8.02
C LYS A 77 1.07 -4.89 6.62
N VAL A 78 0.54 -6.03 6.21
CA VAL A 78 -0.12 -6.18 4.88
C VAL A 78 -1.40 -5.35 4.83
N GLN A 79 -2.21 -5.40 5.89
CA GLN A 79 -3.43 -4.61 6.01
C GLN A 79 -3.13 -3.11 6.05
N VAL A 80 -2.11 -2.69 6.79
CA VAL A 80 -1.65 -1.29 6.84
C VAL A 80 -1.19 -0.80 5.46
N MET A 81 -0.45 -1.62 4.70
CA MET A 81 -0.03 -1.25 3.34
C MET A 81 -1.22 -1.09 2.38
N TYR A 82 -2.23 -1.97 2.51
CA TYR A 82 -3.48 -1.85 1.77
C TYR A 82 -4.21 -0.56 2.11
N GLU A 83 -4.36 -0.20 3.40
CA GLU A 83 -5.05 1.01 3.83
C GLU A 83 -4.40 2.29 3.27
N GLY A 84 -3.06 2.38 3.34
CA GLY A 84 -2.33 3.52 2.80
C GLY A 84 -2.50 3.66 1.29
N ASN A 85 -2.40 2.56 0.55
CA ASN A 85 -2.64 2.58 -0.90
C ASN A 85 -4.12 2.85 -1.24
N LYS A 86 -5.06 2.28 -0.49
CA LYS A 86 -6.49 2.50 -0.71
C LYS A 86 -6.84 3.98 -0.54
N ALA A 87 -6.38 4.63 0.53
CA ALA A 87 -6.56 6.06 0.76
C ALA A 87 -5.89 6.90 -0.34
N LYS A 88 -4.68 6.52 -0.77
CA LYS A 88 -3.99 7.12 -1.92
C LYS A 88 -4.87 7.11 -3.17
N PHE A 89 -5.41 5.96 -3.58
CA PHE A 89 -6.24 5.88 -4.78
C PHE A 89 -7.62 6.55 -4.61
N ASP A 90 -8.25 6.45 -3.44
CA ASP A 90 -9.56 7.07 -3.19
C ASP A 90 -9.53 8.59 -3.22
N GLN A 91 -8.41 9.20 -2.84
CA GLN A 91 -8.26 10.67 -2.77
C GLN A 91 -7.52 11.26 -3.97
N ASN A 92 -7.03 10.44 -4.90
CA ASN A 92 -6.26 10.89 -6.07
C ASN A 92 -6.86 10.31 -7.37
N PRO A 93 -7.89 10.97 -7.95
CA PRO A 93 -8.65 10.45 -9.08
C PRO A 93 -7.80 10.10 -10.30
N ASN A 94 -6.75 10.87 -10.61
CA ASN A 94 -5.85 10.58 -11.72
C ASN A 94 -5.13 9.22 -11.56
N TYR A 95 -4.71 8.89 -10.34
CA TYR A 95 -4.08 7.60 -10.06
C TYR A 95 -5.11 6.46 -10.08
N ALA A 96 -6.31 6.71 -9.56
CA ALA A 96 -7.39 5.73 -9.63
C ALA A 96 -7.76 5.41 -11.08
N GLU A 97 -7.83 6.42 -11.95
CA GLU A 97 -8.13 6.24 -13.37
C GLU A 97 -7.07 5.42 -14.09
N GLN A 98 -5.78 5.71 -13.86
CA GLN A 98 -4.66 4.94 -14.42
C GLN A 98 -4.73 3.45 -14.01
N LEU A 99 -4.90 3.18 -12.71
CA LEU A 99 -4.99 1.81 -12.22
C LEU A 99 -6.25 1.09 -12.75
N LYS A 100 -7.41 1.76 -12.74
CA LYS A 100 -8.69 1.22 -13.20
C LYS A 100 -8.66 0.81 -14.67
N ASN A 101 -7.99 1.61 -15.51
CA ASN A 101 -7.90 1.38 -16.94
C ASN A 101 -6.81 0.35 -17.33
N SER A 102 -5.90 0.02 -16.40
CA SER A 102 -4.91 -1.04 -16.60
C SER A 102 -5.57 -2.43 -16.75
N LYS A 103 -4.92 -3.34 -17.48
CA LYS A 103 -5.40 -4.71 -17.72
C LYS A 103 -4.29 -5.73 -17.51
N GLY A 104 -4.65 -6.94 -17.14
CA GLY A 104 -3.69 -8.01 -16.87
C GLY A 104 -3.14 -7.98 -15.45
N ARG A 105 -2.25 -8.93 -15.15
CA ARG A 105 -1.72 -9.16 -13.80
C ARG A 105 -0.82 -8.02 -13.35
N VAL A 106 -0.90 -7.65 -12.07
CA VAL A 106 0.03 -6.69 -11.46
C VAL A 106 1.19 -7.45 -10.83
N THR A 107 2.41 -7.15 -11.28
CA THR A 107 3.63 -7.84 -10.81
C THR A 107 4.67 -6.86 -10.32
N PHE A 108 5.45 -7.26 -9.32
CA PHE A 108 6.55 -6.46 -8.77
C PHE A 108 7.82 -7.31 -8.76
N ALA A 109 8.96 -6.70 -9.09
CA ALA A 109 10.25 -7.39 -9.16
C ALA A 109 11.37 -6.74 -8.33
N VAL A 110 11.20 -5.49 -7.91
CA VAL A 110 12.25 -4.66 -7.29
C VAL A 110 12.17 -4.59 -5.75
N SER A 111 11.26 -5.35 -5.14
CA SER A 111 11.13 -5.49 -3.68
C SER A 111 11.51 -6.90 -3.21
N SER A 112 11.40 -7.16 -1.91
CA SER A 112 11.56 -8.51 -1.36
C SER A 112 10.51 -9.48 -1.95
N PRO A 113 10.75 -10.80 -1.99
CA PRO A 113 9.76 -11.78 -2.46
C PRO A 113 8.39 -11.65 -1.76
N PHE A 114 8.41 -11.36 -0.46
CA PHE A 114 7.21 -11.10 0.34
C PHE A 114 6.42 -9.90 -0.21
N TRP A 115 7.09 -8.75 -0.34
CA TRP A 115 6.43 -7.52 -0.81
C TRP A 115 6.13 -7.54 -2.31
N ASN A 116 6.88 -8.27 -3.13
CA ASN A 116 6.55 -8.45 -4.53
C ASN A 116 5.18 -9.16 -4.69
N LYS A 117 4.95 -10.21 -3.89
CA LYS A 117 3.65 -10.89 -3.83
C LYS A 117 2.55 -9.96 -3.32
N TRP A 118 2.76 -9.36 -2.15
CA TRP A 118 1.70 -8.60 -1.49
C TRP A 118 1.36 -7.28 -2.18
N ASN A 119 2.34 -6.55 -2.72
CA ASN A 119 2.06 -5.35 -3.51
C ASN A 119 1.22 -5.69 -4.74
N GLY A 120 1.52 -6.78 -5.46
CA GLY A 120 0.70 -7.22 -6.60
C GLY A 120 -0.74 -7.52 -6.20
N LEU A 121 -0.93 -8.31 -5.13
CA LEU A 121 -2.25 -8.63 -4.60
C LEU A 121 -3.02 -7.37 -4.13
N ILE A 122 -2.36 -6.47 -3.40
CA ILE A 122 -2.97 -5.23 -2.92
C ILE A 122 -3.43 -4.37 -4.09
N MET A 123 -2.61 -4.19 -5.12
CA MET A 123 -2.99 -3.41 -6.30
C MET A 123 -4.14 -4.05 -7.08
N GLU A 124 -4.16 -5.38 -7.21
CA GLU A 124 -5.27 -6.10 -7.85
C GLU A 124 -6.57 -5.96 -7.07
N ARG A 125 -6.52 -6.06 -5.74
CA ARG A 125 -7.68 -5.83 -4.87
C ARG A 125 -8.20 -4.41 -5.01
N ILE A 126 -7.33 -3.40 -4.90
CA ILE A 126 -7.72 -1.99 -5.04
C ILE A 126 -8.30 -1.75 -6.43
N ARG A 127 -7.65 -2.25 -7.49
CA ARG A 127 -8.15 -2.11 -8.87
C ARG A 127 -9.55 -2.68 -9.03
N ALA A 128 -9.82 -3.86 -8.47
CA ALA A 128 -11.15 -4.46 -8.50
C ALA A 128 -12.18 -3.60 -7.74
N GLU A 129 -11.82 -3.11 -6.55
CA GLU A 129 -12.67 -2.27 -5.70
C GLU A 129 -13.05 -0.91 -6.35
N ILE A 130 -12.14 -0.30 -7.12
CA ILE A 130 -12.38 0.98 -7.82
C ILE A 130 -13.06 0.79 -9.18
N ARG A 131 -12.84 -0.36 -9.83
CA ARG A 131 -13.35 -0.63 -11.17
C ARG A 131 -14.82 -1.05 -11.15
N GLN A 132 -15.18 -1.92 -10.21
CA GLN A 132 -16.57 -2.36 -9.96
C GLN A 132 -17.28 -2.92 -11.21
N ASN A 133 -16.58 -3.66 -12.07
CA ASN A 133 -17.12 -4.23 -13.32
C ASN A 133 -17.95 -5.51 -13.11
N GLY A 134 -18.73 -5.60 -12.02
CA GLY A 134 -19.59 -6.74 -11.72
C GLY A 134 -18.87 -7.89 -11.00
N LYS A 135 -19.33 -9.12 -11.25
CA LYS A 135 -18.98 -10.32 -10.45
C LYS A 135 -17.48 -10.61 -10.37
N GLU A 136 -16.75 -10.44 -11.47
CA GLU A 136 -15.31 -10.74 -11.53
C GLU A 136 -14.50 -9.88 -10.54
N ASP A 137 -14.78 -8.58 -10.49
CA ASP A 137 -14.13 -7.67 -9.55
C ASP A 137 -14.52 -7.97 -8.10
N GLU A 138 -15.80 -8.30 -7.87
CA GLU A 138 -16.29 -8.68 -6.55
C GLU A 138 -15.60 -9.95 -6.02
N GLU A 139 -15.49 -10.98 -6.86
CA GLU A 139 -14.82 -12.24 -6.52
C GLU A 139 -13.32 -12.03 -6.29
N THR A 140 -12.66 -11.24 -7.16
CA THR A 140 -11.23 -10.90 -7.03
C THR A 140 -10.95 -10.19 -5.70
N ALA A 141 -11.73 -9.15 -5.38
CA ALA A 141 -11.57 -8.40 -4.13
C ALA A 141 -11.82 -9.31 -2.91
N LYS A 142 -12.84 -10.16 -2.95
CA LYS A 142 -13.16 -11.13 -1.89
C LYS A 142 -12.05 -12.15 -1.68
N GLU A 143 -11.53 -12.75 -2.75
CA GLU A 143 -10.46 -13.77 -2.66
C GLU A 143 -9.18 -13.17 -2.07
N ILE A 144 -8.77 -12.00 -2.55
CA ILE A 144 -7.55 -11.35 -2.05
C ILE A 144 -7.75 -10.89 -0.61
N LYS A 145 -8.92 -10.36 -0.24
CA LYS A 145 -9.24 -10.04 1.14
C LYS A 145 -9.14 -11.28 2.04
N ALA A 146 -9.67 -12.43 1.63
CA ALA A 146 -9.56 -13.67 2.39
C ALA A 146 -8.10 -14.12 2.59
N LYS A 147 -7.22 -13.93 1.58
CA LYS A 147 -5.78 -14.18 1.73
C LYS A 147 -5.14 -13.25 2.77
N MET A 148 -5.53 -11.98 2.79
CA MET A 148 -5.04 -11.00 3.77
C MET A 148 -5.52 -11.32 5.19
N ASP A 149 -6.80 -11.69 5.33
CA ASP A 149 -7.39 -12.09 6.62
C ASP A 149 -6.66 -13.33 7.16
N LYS A 150 -6.44 -14.35 6.33
CA LYS A 150 -5.67 -15.53 6.68
C LYS A 150 -4.23 -15.19 7.12
N TYR A 151 -3.54 -14.31 6.39
CA TYR A 151 -2.20 -13.88 6.77
C TYR A 151 -2.15 -13.24 8.16
N LYS A 152 -3.15 -12.41 8.47
CA LYS A 152 -3.28 -11.75 9.77
C LYS A 152 -3.56 -12.73 10.91
N GLU A 153 -4.25 -13.83 10.65
CA GLU A 153 -4.53 -14.88 11.65
C GLU A 153 -3.33 -15.78 11.92
N GLU A 154 -2.47 -15.99 10.91
CA GLU A 154 -1.32 -16.90 10.98
C GLU A 154 -0.03 -16.27 11.52
N ASN A 155 0.01 -14.95 11.72
CA ASN A 155 1.19 -14.19 12.17
C ASN A 155 0.84 -13.26 13.34
#